data_AF-A0A955G3T1-F1
#
_entry.id   AF-A0A955G3T1-F1
#
_cell.length_a   1.000
_cell.length_b   1.000
_cell.length_c   1.000
_cell.angle_alpha   90.00
_cell.angle_beta   90.00
_cell.angle_gamma   90.00
#
_symmetry.space_group_name_H-M   'P 1'
#
loop_
_entity.id
_entity.type
_entity.pdbx_description
1 polymer ?
#
loop_
_entity_poly.entity_id
_entity_poly.type
_entity_poly.pdbx_seq_one_letter_code
_entity_poly.pdbx_strand_id
1 'polypeptide(L)'
;DGPYQEIEMRIDYAELESAGTDTILSRDVRLPNGAFVKSVTFEVEEAFDSSGDSATLSFGTIYTDGSTEHDLDGFDATIAETAIDAVGDDIVCDGAKVETELSTTGGAPVLLTATVGTEDFTAGVGYLRIKWYMPLA
;
A
#
# COMPACT_ATOMS: atom_id res chain seq x y z
N ASP A 1 20.42 -9.10 -10.74
CA ASP A 1 19.50 -8.08 -10.23
C ASP A 1 20.18 -6.73 -10.14
N GLY A 2 19.45 -5.66 -10.45
CA GLY A 2 19.87 -4.29 -10.21
C GLY A 2 19.93 -3.96 -8.70
N PRO A 3 20.40 -2.75 -8.32
CA PRO A 3 20.44 -2.35 -6.92
C PRO A 3 19.03 -2.24 -6.34
N TYR A 4 18.87 -2.62 -5.06
CA TYR A 4 17.63 -2.37 -4.34
C TYR A 4 17.30 -0.88 -4.30
N GLN A 5 16.01 -0.58 -4.45
CA GLN A 5 15.38 0.70 -4.28
C GLN A 5 14.33 0.57 -3.17
N GLU A 6 14.01 1.69 -2.54
CA GLU A 6 13.03 1.76 -1.49
C GLU A 6 12.10 2.94 -1.73
N ILE A 7 10.80 2.69 -1.55
CA ILE A 7 9.77 3.72 -1.47
C ILE A 7 9.27 3.71 -0.03
N GLU A 8 9.17 4.88 0.58
CA GLU A 8 8.52 5.09 1.86
C GLU A 8 7.40 6.12 1.68
N MET A 9 6.20 5.76 2.12
CA MET A 9 5.01 6.62 2.10
C MET A 9 4.47 6.73 3.52
N ARG A 10 4.29 7.96 4.01
CA ARG A 10 3.52 8.20 5.23
C ARG A 10 2.04 8.07 4.90
N ILE A 11 1.32 7.33 5.73
CA ILE A 11 -0.12 7.13 5.68
C ILE A 11 -0.70 7.85 6.89
N ASP A 12 -1.56 8.83 6.65
CA ASP A 12 -2.27 9.59 7.69
C ASP A 12 -3.76 9.36 7.49
N TYR A 13 -4.47 8.95 8.55
CA TYR A 13 -5.90 8.70 8.45
C TYR A 13 -6.67 9.91 7.89
N ALA A 14 -6.21 11.13 8.16
CA ALA A 14 -6.85 12.35 7.71
C ALA A 14 -6.68 12.62 6.20
N GLU A 15 -5.75 11.91 5.54
CA GLU A 15 -5.51 11.97 4.09
C GLU A 15 -6.15 10.81 3.33
N LEU A 16 -6.72 9.83 4.05
CA LEU A 16 -7.45 8.72 3.45
C LEU A 16 -8.87 9.15 3.05
N GLU A 17 -9.30 8.65 1.90
CA GLU A 17 -10.69 8.74 1.46
C GLU A 17 -11.60 7.88 2.33
N SER A 18 -12.91 8.15 2.27
CA SER A 18 -13.90 7.36 3.01
C SER A 18 -13.89 5.88 2.63
N ALA A 19 -14.29 5.04 3.57
CA ALA A 19 -14.42 3.60 3.46
C ALA A 19 -15.14 3.20 2.16
N GLY A 20 -14.56 2.22 1.47
CA GLY A 20 -14.95 1.76 0.14
C GLY A 20 -14.42 2.61 -1.02
N THR A 21 -13.55 3.59 -0.75
CA THR A 21 -12.91 4.44 -1.77
C THR A 21 -11.39 4.31 -1.71
N ASP A 22 -10.76 4.18 -2.88
CA ASP A 22 -9.31 4.08 -3.00
C ASP A 22 -8.66 5.46 -2.92
N THR A 23 -7.64 5.57 -2.08
CA THR A 23 -6.80 6.76 -1.95
C THR A 23 -5.55 6.57 -2.79
N ILE A 24 -5.25 7.51 -3.69
CA ILE A 24 -3.95 7.55 -4.38
C ILE A 24 -2.94 8.25 -3.48
N LEU A 25 -1.96 7.51 -2.98
CA LEU A 25 -1.01 7.99 -1.98
C LEU A 25 -0.04 9.06 -2.52
N SER A 26 0.29 8.98 -3.81
CA SER A 26 1.08 10.00 -4.50
C SER A 26 0.94 9.85 -6.01
N ARG A 27 0.93 10.99 -6.72
CA ARG A 27 0.97 11.01 -8.20
C ARG A 27 2.39 11.08 -8.78
N ASP A 28 3.37 11.35 -7.92
CA ASP A 28 4.76 11.53 -8.29
C ASP A 28 5.59 10.26 -8.02
N VAL A 29 5.23 9.51 -6.98
CA VAL A 29 5.86 8.23 -6.65
C VAL A 29 5.23 7.11 -7.49
N ARG A 30 6.09 6.39 -8.21
CA ARG A 30 5.68 5.37 -9.20
C ARG A 30 6.53 4.12 -9.05
N LEU A 31 5.88 2.97 -9.15
CA LEU A 31 6.57 1.69 -9.24
C LEU A 31 6.63 1.27 -10.72
N PRO A 32 7.83 1.08 -11.29
CA PRO A 32 7.96 0.82 -12.72
C PRO A 32 7.53 -0.61 -13.07
N ASN A 33 7.07 -0.78 -14.31
CA ASN A 33 6.89 -2.10 -14.89
C ASN A 33 8.19 -2.91 -14.85
N GLY A 34 8.09 -4.20 -14.54
CA GLY A 34 9.22 -5.11 -14.40
C GLY A 34 9.95 -4.98 -13.06
N ALA A 35 9.48 -4.14 -12.13
CA ALA A 35 10.01 -4.13 -10.78
C ALA A 35 9.67 -5.44 -10.07
N PHE A 36 10.69 -6.12 -9.53
CA PHE A 36 10.48 -7.21 -8.60
C PHE A 36 10.33 -6.63 -7.20
N VAL A 37 9.15 -6.81 -6.59
CA VAL A 37 8.85 -6.32 -5.25
C VAL A 37 9.35 -7.35 -4.25
N LYS A 38 10.41 -7.01 -3.51
CA LYS A 38 11.06 -7.96 -2.62
C LYS A 38 10.35 -8.08 -1.27
N SER A 39 9.86 -6.98 -0.73
CA SER A 39 9.12 -6.94 0.52
C SER A 39 8.31 -5.67 0.61
N VAL A 40 7.17 -5.76 1.30
CA VAL A 40 6.37 -4.61 1.70
C VAL A 40 6.10 -4.73 3.19
N THR A 41 6.26 -3.63 3.93
CA THR A 41 5.97 -3.57 5.35
C THR A 41 5.19 -2.31 5.68
N PHE A 42 4.34 -2.37 6.68
CA PHE A 42 3.63 -1.22 7.22
C PHE A 42 3.88 -1.09 8.72
N GLU A 43 4.53 0.01 9.11
CA GLU A 43 4.84 0.29 10.52
C GLU A 43 3.91 1.37 11.07
N VAL A 44 3.31 1.12 12.22
CA VAL A 44 2.39 2.06 12.89
C VAL A 44 3.17 3.05 13.76
N GLU A 45 3.00 4.35 13.47
CA GLU A 45 3.54 5.45 14.28
C GLU A 45 2.53 5.92 15.33
N GLU A 46 1.25 5.97 14.97
CA GLU A 46 0.10 6.25 15.83
C GLU A 46 -0.97 5.19 15.57
N ALA A 47 -1.47 4.58 16.64
CA ALA A 47 -2.47 3.51 16.56
C ALA A 47 -3.66 3.92 15.69
N PHE A 48 -4.04 3.04 14.77
CA PHE A 48 -5.25 3.22 13.99
C PHE A 48 -6.45 2.88 14.86
N ASP A 49 -7.46 3.75 14.80
CA ASP A 49 -8.67 3.63 15.62
C ASP A 49 -9.89 4.02 14.78
N SER A 50 -10.99 3.31 14.96
CA SER A 50 -12.29 3.62 14.37
C SER A 50 -13.39 3.61 15.42
N SER A 51 -14.55 4.19 15.13
CA SER A 51 -15.66 4.22 16.10
C SER A 51 -16.22 2.85 16.47
N GLY A 52 -16.04 1.84 15.60
CA GLY A 52 -16.56 0.49 15.74
C GLY A 52 -15.50 -0.60 15.87
N ASP A 53 -14.22 -0.24 16.02
CA ASP A 53 -13.05 -1.15 16.08
C ASP A 53 -13.05 -2.20 14.94
N SER A 54 -13.57 -1.80 13.78
CA SER A 54 -13.89 -2.72 12.69
C SER A 54 -13.25 -2.35 11.37
N ALA A 55 -12.51 -1.23 11.32
CA ALA A 55 -11.90 -0.72 10.12
C ALA A 55 -10.85 -1.70 9.58
N THR A 56 -10.62 -1.63 8.27
CA THR A 56 -9.59 -2.41 7.60
C THR A 56 -8.83 -1.53 6.64
N LEU A 57 -7.55 -1.81 6.46
CA LEU A 57 -6.68 -1.12 5.51
C LEU A 57 -6.12 -2.11 4.51
N SER A 58 -6.13 -1.73 3.23
CA SER A 58 -5.51 -2.51 2.14
C SER A 58 -4.52 -1.64 1.40
N PHE A 59 -3.49 -2.24 0.82
CA PHE A 59 -2.50 -1.53 0.02
C PHE A 59 -2.33 -2.20 -1.34
N GLY A 60 -2.16 -1.38 -2.37
CA GLY A 60 -1.98 -1.90 -3.71
C GLY A 60 -1.60 -0.83 -4.71
N THR A 61 -2.10 -1.01 -5.93
CA THR A 61 -1.66 -0.26 -7.10
C THR A 61 -2.78 0.04 -8.08
N ILE A 62 -2.66 1.21 -8.70
CA ILE A 62 -3.56 1.69 -9.75
C ILE A 62 -2.75 2.20 -10.94
N TYR A 63 -3.29 2.11 -12.15
CA TYR A 63 -2.65 2.74 -13.30
C TYR A 63 -2.62 4.26 -13.15
N THR A 64 -1.70 4.90 -13.88
CA THR A 64 -1.41 6.33 -13.74
C THR A 64 -2.50 7.26 -14.26
N ASP A 65 -3.55 6.72 -14.90
CA ASP A 65 -4.79 7.46 -15.18
C ASP A 65 -5.58 7.75 -13.88
N GLY A 66 -5.32 6.99 -12.82
CA GLY A 66 -5.99 7.08 -11.52
C GLY A 66 -7.43 6.55 -11.54
N SER A 67 -7.82 5.79 -12.56
CA SER A 67 -9.17 5.25 -12.70
C SER A 67 -9.21 3.78 -13.08
N THR A 68 -8.14 3.27 -13.68
CA THR A 68 -8.04 1.85 -14.03
C THR A 68 -7.27 1.13 -12.94
N GLU A 69 -7.93 0.23 -12.23
CA GLU A 69 -7.30 -0.66 -11.28
C GLU A 69 -6.18 -1.49 -11.95
N HIS A 70 -5.06 -1.62 -11.26
CA HIS A 70 -4.06 -2.63 -11.59
C HIS A 70 -4.19 -3.82 -10.62
N ASP A 71 -4.14 -3.55 -9.31
CA ASP A 71 -4.31 -4.53 -8.25
C ASP A 71 -4.44 -3.77 -6.90
N LEU A 72 -5.65 -3.37 -6.51
CA LEU A 72 -5.88 -2.46 -5.37
C LEU A 72 -5.52 -3.07 -4.00
N ASP A 73 -5.51 -4.39 -3.92
CA ASP A 73 -5.14 -5.21 -2.78
C ASP A 73 -3.80 -5.94 -2.97
N GLY A 74 -3.03 -5.53 -3.98
CA GLY A 74 -1.87 -6.27 -4.45
C GLY A 74 -0.73 -6.38 -3.44
N PHE A 75 -0.57 -5.46 -2.51
CA PHE A 75 0.47 -5.55 -1.48
C PHE A 75 -0.03 -6.14 -0.18
N ASP A 76 -1.25 -5.81 0.23
CA ASP A 76 -1.94 -6.43 1.36
C ASP A 76 -3.44 -6.28 1.16
N ALA A 77 -4.17 -7.40 1.27
CA ALA A 77 -5.58 -7.42 0.95
C ALA A 77 -6.49 -6.97 2.07
N THR A 78 -6.13 -7.23 3.33
CA THR A 78 -6.93 -6.81 4.47
C THR A 78 -6.08 -6.85 5.74
N ILE A 79 -5.62 -5.68 6.16
CA ILE A 79 -5.05 -5.46 7.48
C ILE A 79 -6.22 -5.08 8.40
N ALA A 80 -6.54 -5.95 9.35
CA ALA A 80 -7.56 -5.65 10.36
C ALA A 80 -7.03 -4.59 11.35
N GLU A 81 -7.89 -3.69 11.83
CA GLU A 81 -7.52 -2.65 12.81
C GLU A 81 -6.79 -3.21 14.03
N THR A 82 -7.22 -4.35 14.56
CA THR A 82 -6.55 -5.05 15.69
C THR A 82 -5.10 -5.48 15.43
N ALA A 83 -4.62 -5.39 14.19
CA ALA A 83 -3.23 -5.65 13.83
C ALA A 83 -2.38 -4.38 13.75
N ILE A 84 -3.02 -3.20 13.79
CA ILE A 84 -2.43 -1.86 13.67
C ILE A 84 -2.92 -0.93 14.80
N ASP A 85 -3.40 -1.51 15.92
CA ASP A 85 -4.03 -0.82 17.04
C ASP A 85 -3.02 -0.39 18.12
N ALA A 86 -1.72 -0.60 17.89
CA ALA A 86 -0.65 -0.16 18.76
C ALA A 86 0.52 0.48 18.01
N VAL A 87 1.16 1.45 18.68
CA VAL A 87 2.40 2.07 18.19
C VAL A 87 3.50 1.03 18.10
N GLY A 88 4.17 0.99 16.96
CA GLY A 88 5.27 0.06 16.67
C GLY A 88 4.81 -1.31 16.17
N ASP A 89 3.50 -1.50 15.92
CA ASP A 89 3.04 -2.65 15.14
C ASP A 89 3.69 -2.60 13.75
N ASP A 90 4.24 -3.73 13.33
CA ASP A 90 4.95 -3.89 12.05
C ASP A 90 4.35 -5.06 11.28
N ILE A 91 3.68 -4.71 10.19
CA ILE A 91 2.87 -5.63 9.40
C ILE A 91 3.72 -6.02 8.20
N VAL A 92 4.01 -7.32 8.11
CA VAL A 92 4.63 -7.89 6.93
C VAL A 92 3.53 -8.17 5.93
N CYS A 93 3.42 -7.30 4.93
CA CYS A 93 2.42 -7.41 3.88
C CYS A 93 2.71 -8.62 2.98
N ASP A 94 1.68 -9.41 2.68
CA ASP A 94 1.78 -10.71 2.00
C ASP A 94 0.86 -10.84 0.78
N GLY A 95 0.44 -9.71 0.20
CA GLY A 95 -0.39 -9.64 -0.99
C GLY A 95 0.28 -10.20 -2.25
N ALA A 96 -0.53 -10.39 -3.30
CA ALA A 96 -0.13 -11.10 -4.53
C ALA A 96 1.02 -10.46 -5.33
N LYS A 97 1.33 -9.19 -5.09
CA LYS A 97 2.44 -8.45 -5.70
C LYS A 97 3.72 -8.49 -4.87
N VAL A 98 3.72 -9.08 -3.68
CA VAL A 98 4.93 -9.27 -2.87
C VAL A 98 5.67 -10.52 -3.34
N GLU A 99 6.99 -10.44 -3.43
CA GLU A 99 7.87 -11.48 -4.00
C GLU A 99 7.56 -11.85 -5.46
N THR A 100 6.96 -10.93 -6.22
CA THR A 100 6.68 -11.12 -7.65
C THR A 100 7.18 -9.95 -8.49
N GLU A 101 7.28 -10.20 -9.80
CA GLU A 101 7.58 -9.16 -10.78
C GLU A 101 6.29 -8.47 -11.22
N LEU A 102 6.27 -7.14 -11.17
CA LEU A 102 5.17 -6.34 -11.67
C LEU A 102 5.09 -6.39 -13.18
N SER A 103 4.00 -6.94 -13.69
CA SER A 103 3.67 -6.98 -15.10
C SER A 103 2.47 -6.10 -15.37
N THR A 104 2.68 -5.04 -16.15
CA THR A 104 1.67 -4.02 -16.43
C THR A 104 1.34 -3.99 -17.92
N THR A 105 0.11 -3.62 -18.24
CA THR A 105 -0.30 -3.50 -19.65
C THR A 105 0.45 -2.35 -20.31
N GLY A 106 1.10 -2.64 -21.45
CA GLY A 106 1.85 -1.64 -22.21
C GLY A 106 3.15 -1.16 -21.55
N GLY A 107 3.59 -1.80 -20.46
CA GLY A 107 4.82 -1.43 -19.74
C GLY A 107 4.72 -0.12 -18.96
N ALA A 108 3.50 0.34 -18.65
CA ALA A 108 3.27 1.57 -17.91
C ALA A 108 3.60 1.40 -16.41
N PRO A 109 4.17 2.42 -15.74
CA PRO A 109 4.31 2.38 -14.30
C PRO A 109 2.93 2.46 -13.61
N VAL A 110 2.89 2.09 -12.33
CA VAL A 110 1.71 2.18 -11.47
C VAL A 110 1.93 3.16 -10.32
N LEU A 111 0.83 3.69 -9.78
CA LEU A 111 0.78 4.49 -8.56
C LEU A 111 0.43 3.58 -7.38
N LEU A 112 0.75 4.03 -6.17
CA LEU A 112 0.44 3.34 -4.93
C LEU A 112 -0.92 3.78 -4.39
N THR A 113 -1.69 2.83 -3.86
CA THR A 113 -3.00 3.08 -3.27
C THR A 113 -3.11 2.55 -1.85
N ALA A 114 -3.99 3.18 -1.08
CA ALA A 114 -4.52 2.64 0.16
C ALA A 114 -6.05 2.66 0.11
N THR A 115 -6.69 1.62 0.62
CA THR A 115 -8.14 1.50 0.62
C THR A 115 -8.61 1.23 2.04
N VAL A 116 -9.47 2.10 2.56
CA VAL A 116 -10.19 1.88 3.80
C VAL A 116 -11.42 1.03 3.47
N GLY A 117 -11.61 -0.09 4.16
CA GLY A 117 -12.61 -1.09 3.76
C GLY A 117 -14.00 -0.87 4.40
N THR A 118 -14.11 -1.27 5.66
CA THR A 118 -15.37 -1.46 6.40
C THR A 118 -15.89 -0.18 7.06
N GLU A 119 -15.00 0.65 7.57
CA GLU A 119 -15.29 1.81 8.40
C GLU A 119 -14.18 2.86 8.29
N ASP A 120 -14.54 4.14 8.36
CA ASP A 120 -13.58 5.26 8.38
C ASP A 120 -12.73 5.24 9.65
N PHE A 121 -11.42 5.34 9.49
CA PHE A 121 -10.52 5.62 10.61
C PHE A 121 -10.77 7.03 11.17
N THR A 122 -10.61 7.15 12.48
CA THR A 122 -10.74 8.41 13.23
C THR A 122 -9.43 8.88 13.86
N ALA A 123 -8.42 7.99 13.88
CA ALA A 123 -7.02 8.25 14.19
C ALA A 123 -6.15 7.24 13.44
N GLY A 124 -4.85 7.51 13.39
CA GLY A 124 -3.87 6.56 12.85
C GLY A 124 -2.85 7.20 11.92
N VAL A 125 -1.59 6.83 12.13
CA VAL A 125 -0.47 7.21 11.28
C VAL A 125 0.46 6.02 11.14
N GLY A 126 0.95 5.77 9.93
CA GLY A 126 1.97 4.74 9.71
C GLY A 126 2.83 5.00 8.48
N TYR A 127 3.78 4.11 8.24
CA TYR A 127 4.72 4.18 7.13
C TYR A 127 4.69 2.89 6.31
N LEU A 128 4.24 3.02 5.06
CA LEU A 128 4.31 1.94 4.07
C LEU A 128 5.69 1.98 3.41
N ARG A 129 6.45 0.88 3.53
CA ARG A 129 7.77 0.73 2.91
C ARG A 129 7.76 -0.39 1.88
N ILE A 130 8.17 -0.08 0.66
CA ILE A 130 8.23 -1.02 -0.47
C ILE A 130 9.68 -1.13 -0.92
N LYS A 131 10.26 -2.31 -0.76
CA LYS A 131 11.59 -2.62 -1.25
C LYS A 131 11.50 -3.38 -2.56
N TRP A 132 12.16 -2.89 -3.60
CA TRP A 132 12.09 -3.46 -4.94
C TRP A 132 13.42 -3.33 -5.69
N TYR A 133 13.54 -4.03 -6.82
CA TYR A 133 14.67 -3.86 -7.74
C TYR A 133 14.23 -4.18 -9.16
N MET A 134 15.02 -3.74 -10.15
CA MET A 134 14.86 -4.18 -11.54
C MET A 134 15.66 -5.46 -11.78
N PRO A 135 15.06 -6.59 -12.16
CA PRO A 135 15.79 -7.77 -12.61
C PRO A 135 16.74 -7.41 -13.77
N LEU A 136 17.90 -8.06 -13.83
CA LEU A 136 18.76 -7.93 -15.02
C LEU A 136 18.18 -8.81 -16.13
N ALA A 137 18.11 -8.25 -17.34
CA ALA A 137 17.71 -8.99 -18.55
C ALA A 137 18.67 -10.13 -18.89
#